data_AF-A0A1H7TTV9-F1
#
_entry.id   AF-A0A1H7TTV9-F1
#
_cell.length_a   1.000
_cell.length_b   1.000
_cell.length_c   1.000
_cell.angle_alpha   90.00
_cell.angle_beta   90.00
_cell.angle_gamma   90.00
#
_symmetry.space_group_name_H-M   'P 1'
#
loop_
_entity.id
_entity.type
_entity.pdbx_description
1 polymer ?
#
loop_
_entity_poly.entity_id
_entity_poly.type
_entity_poly.pdbx_seq_one_letter_code
_entity_poly.pdbx_strand_id
1 'polypeptide(L)'
;MQLMIKTTVLIFSIMAFMGAQTQVKNERARIVRQFISAGLHENGNAKFIMDSLMYFAPLDTAVSMDKRLQILEGHLENFKVRKGIDSVADYTYIPYGEYHQSKVDFATDPNNLGILLNKGQPLTYLLFEGSKIRAFDYITKGTVEPGYFIVY
;
A
#
# COMPACT_ATOMS: atom_id res chain seq x y z
N MET A 1 24.51 -36.28 15.10
CA MET A 1 25.11 -34.93 14.99
C MET A 1 24.64 -34.18 13.74
N GLN A 2 24.81 -34.71 12.53
CA GLN A 2 24.37 -34.02 11.29
C GLN A 2 22.86 -33.73 11.20
N LEU A 3 21.99 -34.62 11.71
CA LEU A 3 20.54 -34.40 11.72
C LEU A 3 20.15 -33.21 12.61
N MET A 4 20.73 -33.10 13.82
CA MET A 4 20.46 -31.98 14.73
C MET A 4 20.90 -30.64 14.13
N ILE A 5 22.06 -30.58 13.46
CA ILE A 5 22.54 -29.35 12.81
C ILE A 5 21.56 -28.90 11.70
N LYS A 6 21.06 -29.84 10.88
CA LYS A 6 20.08 -29.53 9.83
C LYS A 6 18.76 -28.99 10.40
N THR A 7 18.27 -29.59 11.49
CA THR A 7 17.03 -29.15 12.16
C THR A 7 17.18 -27.76 12.78
N THR A 8 18.30 -27.48 13.44
CA THR A 8 18.56 -26.16 14.04
C THR A 8 18.64 -25.06 12.99
N VAL A 9 19.34 -25.31 11.87
CA VAL A 9 19.43 -24.35 10.75
C VAL A 9 18.05 -24.07 10.15
N LEU A 10 17.23 -25.11 9.93
CA LEU A 10 15.88 -24.96 9.38
C LEU A 10 14.98 -24.09 10.27
N ILE A 11 14.99 -24.34 11.59
CA ILE A 11 14.19 -23.55 12.55
C ILE A 11 14.64 -22.08 12.55
N PHE A 12 15.96 -21.84 12.53
CA PHE A 12 16.49 -20.48 12.47
C PHE A 12 16.08 -19.75 11.18
N SER A 13 16.13 -20.42 10.03
CA SER A 13 15.67 -19.86 8.75
C SER A 13 14.18 -19.51 8.75
N ILE A 14 13.33 -20.35 9.34
CA ILE A 14 11.90 -20.09 9.45
C ILE A 14 11.64 -18.87 10.33
N MET A 15 12.29 -18.78 11.50
CA MET A 15 12.14 -17.62 12.39
C MET A 15 12.63 -16.32 11.76
N ALA A 16 13.76 -16.34 11.06
CA ALA A 16 14.28 -15.18 10.34
C ALA A 16 13.31 -14.71 9.25
N PHE A 17 12.71 -15.64 8.51
CA PHE A 17 11.72 -15.32 7.47
C PHE A 17 10.43 -14.73 8.05
N MET A 18 9.91 -15.31 9.15
CA MET A 18 8.74 -14.78 9.84
C MET A 18 9.00 -13.37 10.42
N GLY A 19 10.20 -13.14 10.95
CA GLY A 19 10.63 -11.83 11.42
C GLY A 19 10.65 -10.79 10.30
N ALA A 20 11.19 -11.16 9.13
CA ALA A 20 11.22 -10.28 7.96
C ALA A 20 9.81 -9.91 7.45
N GLN A 21 8.89 -10.87 7.36
CA GLN A 21 7.51 -10.58 6.95
C GLN A 21 6.78 -9.68 7.95
N THR A 22 6.98 -9.91 9.25
CA THR A 22 6.40 -9.07 10.31
C THR A 22 6.93 -7.64 10.22
N GLN A 23 8.23 -7.47 9.96
CA GLN A 23 8.85 -6.16 9.78
C GLN A 23 8.27 -5.42 8.58
N VAL A 24 8.13 -6.08 7.42
CA VAL A 24 7.52 -5.47 6.22
C VAL A 24 6.09 -5.04 6.49
N LYS A 25 5.28 -5.88 7.17
CA LYS A 25 3.90 -5.54 7.56
C LYS A 25 3.84 -4.30 8.45
N ASN A 26 4.66 -4.26 9.50
CA ASN A 26 4.69 -3.14 10.44
C ASN A 26 5.13 -1.84 9.74
N GLU A 27 6.11 -1.94 8.85
CA GLU A 27 6.60 -0.79 8.10
C GLU A 27 5.54 -0.27 7.11
N ARG A 28 4.85 -1.17 6.39
CA ARG A 28 3.72 -0.78 5.53
C ARG A 28 2.61 -0.10 6.33
N ALA A 29 2.26 -0.64 7.50
CA ALA A 29 1.26 -0.02 8.38
C ALA A 29 1.67 1.40 8.81
N ARG A 30 2.95 1.60 9.13
CA ARG A 30 3.53 2.90 9.48
C ARG A 30 3.45 3.87 8.29
N ILE A 31 3.86 3.45 7.10
CA ILE A 31 3.81 4.25 5.87
C ILE A 31 2.37 4.63 5.52
N VAL A 32 1.42 3.71 5.63
CA VAL A 32 0.00 4.01 5.39
C VAL A 32 -0.54 5.03 6.38
N ARG A 33 -0.21 4.92 7.67
CA ARG A 33 -0.61 5.92 8.67
C ARG A 33 -0.05 7.30 8.33
N GLN A 34 1.23 7.39 7.93
CA GLN A 34 1.85 8.63 7.51
C GLN A 34 1.22 9.18 6.22
N PHE A 35 0.90 8.31 5.27
CA PHE A 35 0.23 8.68 4.02
C PHE A 35 -1.14 9.27 4.27
N ILE A 36 -1.95 8.64 5.14
CA ILE A 36 -3.28 9.13 5.49
C ILE A 36 -3.20 10.42 6.28
N SER A 37 -2.29 10.53 7.25
CA SER A 37 -2.07 11.79 7.97
C SER A 37 -1.68 12.92 7.00
N ALA A 38 -0.70 12.67 6.12
CA ALA A 38 -0.25 13.66 5.15
C ALA A 38 -1.35 14.02 4.13
N GLY A 39 -2.12 13.06 3.62
CA GLY A 39 -3.17 13.30 2.63
C GLY A 39 -4.43 13.97 3.17
N LEU A 40 -4.71 13.85 4.48
CA LEU A 40 -5.90 14.43 5.11
C LEU A 40 -5.72 15.86 5.60
N HIS A 41 -4.56 16.18 6.17
CA HIS A 41 -4.31 17.52 6.69
C HIS A 41 -4.08 18.52 5.55
N GLU A 42 -4.62 19.73 5.71
CA GLU A 42 -4.66 20.79 4.67
C GLU A 42 -3.28 21.29 4.20
N ASN A 43 -2.20 20.86 4.85
CA ASN A 43 -0.82 21.16 4.46
C ASN A 43 -0.06 19.92 3.94
N GLY A 44 -0.79 18.90 3.50
CA GLY A 44 -0.25 17.69 2.89
C GLY A 44 0.61 18.00 1.67
N ASN A 45 1.92 18.09 1.87
CA ASN A 45 2.85 18.33 0.78
C ASN A 45 2.95 17.06 -0.09
N ALA A 46 2.31 17.07 -1.26
CA ALA A 46 2.36 15.95 -2.19
C ALA A 46 3.80 15.56 -2.56
N LYS A 47 4.73 16.52 -2.56
CA LYS A 47 6.15 16.25 -2.74
C LYS A 47 6.73 15.41 -1.61
N PHE A 48 6.38 15.69 -0.35
CA PHE A 48 6.78 14.86 0.79
C PHE A 48 6.23 13.43 0.65
N ILE A 49 4.96 13.29 0.27
CA ILE A 49 4.32 11.98 0.06
C ILE A 49 5.07 11.20 -1.03
N MET A 50 5.32 11.86 -2.17
CA MET A 50 6.08 11.30 -3.29
C MET A 50 7.48 10.85 -2.86
N ASP A 51 8.26 11.73 -2.23
CA ASP A 51 9.66 11.45 -1.89
C ASP A 51 9.81 10.39 -0.79
N SER A 52 8.94 10.45 0.23
CA SER A 52 9.15 9.71 1.48
C SER A 52 8.30 8.45 1.59
N LEU A 53 7.07 8.47 1.06
CA LEU A 53 6.07 7.43 1.33
C LEU A 53 5.79 6.57 0.10
N MET A 54 6.04 7.10 -1.09
CA MET A 54 5.71 6.43 -2.34
C MET A 54 6.93 5.98 -3.14
N TYR A 55 6.74 4.90 -3.89
CA TYR A 55 7.69 4.42 -4.86
C TYR A 55 7.32 4.95 -6.24
N PHE A 56 8.21 5.74 -6.83
CA PHE A 56 8.12 6.22 -8.20
C PHE A 56 9.22 5.53 -8.99
N ALA A 57 8.82 4.76 -10.01
CA ALA A 57 9.79 4.05 -10.85
C ALA A 57 10.71 5.07 -11.56
N PRO A 58 12.02 4.79 -11.69
CA PRO A 58 12.95 5.63 -12.44
C PRO A 58 12.43 5.92 -13.85
N LEU A 59 12.77 7.09 -14.39
CA LEU A 59 12.24 7.62 -15.65
C LEU A 59 12.62 6.74 -16.86
N ASP A 60 11.71 5.86 -17.25
CA ASP A 60 11.65 5.25 -18.59
C ASP A 60 10.32 5.60 -19.30
N THR A 61 9.75 6.76 -18.92
CA THR A 61 8.43 7.21 -19.35
C THR A 61 8.50 8.62 -19.92
N ALA A 62 7.63 8.95 -20.87
CA ALA A 62 7.49 10.30 -21.43
C ALA A 62 7.00 11.38 -20.43
N VAL A 63 6.63 11.01 -19.19
CA VAL A 63 6.05 11.91 -18.19
C VAL A 63 7.13 12.37 -17.20
N SER A 64 7.32 13.69 -17.09
CA SER A 64 8.26 14.31 -16.16
C SER A 64 7.84 14.12 -14.69
N MET A 65 8.80 14.22 -13.77
CA MET A 65 8.52 14.11 -12.33
C MET A 65 7.52 15.15 -11.85
N ASP A 66 7.64 16.41 -12.30
CA ASP A 66 6.69 17.48 -11.97
C ASP A 66 5.27 17.16 -12.44
N LYS A 67 5.14 16.53 -13.62
CA LYS A 67 3.84 16.14 -14.13
C LYS A 67 3.23 14.98 -13.33
N ARG A 68 4.06 14.02 -12.90
CA ARG A 68 3.63 12.93 -12.01
C ARG A 68 3.21 13.46 -10.63
N LEU A 69 3.93 14.44 -10.09
CA LEU A 69 3.56 15.14 -8.86
C LEU A 69 2.19 15.81 -9.00
N GLN A 70 1.93 16.52 -10.11
CA GLN A 70 0.63 17.13 -10.38
C GLN A 70 -0.51 16.09 -10.47
N ILE A 71 -0.25 14.92 -11.07
CA ILE A 71 -1.24 13.83 -11.13
C ILE A 71 -1.50 13.28 -9.72
N LEU A 72 -0.44 13.09 -8.92
CA LEU A 72 -0.54 12.67 -7.53
C LEU A 72 -1.39 13.66 -6.71
N GLU A 73 -1.16 14.96 -6.84
CA GLU A 73 -1.95 16.01 -6.18
C GLU A 73 -3.45 15.86 -6.48
N GLY A 74 -3.82 15.73 -7.75
CA GLY A 74 -5.21 15.54 -8.15
C GLY A 74 -5.83 14.24 -7.59
N HIS A 75 -5.05 13.16 -7.50
CA HIS A 75 -5.51 11.90 -6.93
C HIS A 75 -5.66 11.98 -5.40
N LEU A 76 -4.77 12.69 -4.71
CA LEU A 76 -4.88 12.95 -3.27
C LEU A 76 -6.11 13.81 -2.94
N GLU A 77 -6.36 14.85 -3.73
CA GLU A 77 -7.56 15.68 -3.59
C GLU A 77 -8.84 14.86 -3.81
N ASN A 78 -8.90 14.09 -4.90
CA ASN A 78 -10.01 13.18 -5.16
C ASN A 78 -10.21 12.15 -4.04
N PHE A 79 -9.11 11.61 -3.50
CA PHE A 79 -9.15 10.68 -2.39
C PHE A 79 -9.75 11.34 -1.14
N LYS A 80 -9.33 12.56 -0.80
CA LYS A 80 -9.88 13.33 0.34
C LYS A 80 -11.38 13.60 0.17
N VAL A 81 -11.81 14.08 -1.01
CA VAL A 81 -13.20 14.45 -1.29
C VAL A 81 -14.12 13.23 -1.34
N ARG A 82 -13.76 12.18 -2.09
CA ARG A 82 -14.65 11.03 -2.33
C ARG A 82 -14.83 10.15 -1.11
N LYS A 83 -13.87 10.17 -0.18
CA LYS A 83 -13.81 9.21 0.91
C LYS A 83 -14.35 9.76 2.24
N GLY A 84 -14.77 11.03 2.29
CA GLY A 84 -15.51 11.61 3.42
C GLY A 84 -14.78 11.42 4.75
N ILE A 85 -13.49 11.73 4.75
CA ILE A 85 -12.58 11.34 5.82
C ILE A 85 -12.45 12.46 6.84
N ASP A 86 -12.99 12.23 8.04
CA ASP A 86 -12.98 13.22 9.12
C ASP A 86 -11.82 13.03 10.11
N SER A 87 -11.25 11.82 10.24
CA SER A 87 -10.18 11.53 11.22
C SER A 87 -9.27 10.35 10.84
N VAL A 88 -8.00 10.40 11.23
CA VAL A 88 -7.03 9.29 11.05
C VAL A 88 -7.38 8.04 11.90
N ALA A 89 -8.14 8.22 12.99
CA ALA A 89 -8.41 7.16 13.97
C ALA A 89 -9.35 6.06 13.46
N ASP A 90 -10.16 6.36 12.45
CA ASP A 90 -11.13 5.42 11.88
C ASP A 90 -10.50 4.43 10.88
N TYR A 91 -9.19 4.58 10.62
CA TYR A 91 -8.47 3.78 9.64
C TYR A 91 -7.74 2.58 10.22
N THR A 92 -7.87 1.46 9.52
CA THR A 92 -7.06 0.27 9.76
C THR A 92 -6.41 -0.18 8.46
N TYR A 93 -5.09 -0.39 8.50
CA TYR A 93 -4.38 -1.08 7.43
C TYR A 93 -4.39 -2.58 7.71
N ILE A 94 -4.69 -3.38 6.70
CA ILE A 94 -4.58 -4.84 6.75
C ILE A 94 -3.90 -5.36 5.47
N PRO A 95 -2.99 -6.36 5.57
CA PRO A 95 -2.50 -7.07 4.39
C PRO A 95 -3.66 -7.72 3.62
N TYR A 96 -3.59 -7.70 2.30
CA TYR A 96 -4.69 -8.19 1.46
C TYR A 96 -5.03 -9.68 1.69
N GLY A 97 -4.02 -10.51 2.00
CA GLY A 97 -4.21 -11.93 2.33
C GLY A 97 -4.91 -12.18 3.68
N GLU A 98 -4.87 -11.21 4.60
CA GLU A 98 -5.51 -11.30 5.93
C GLU A 98 -6.96 -10.78 5.92
N TYR A 99 -7.41 -10.18 4.81
CA TYR A 99 -8.79 -9.73 4.66
C TYR A 99 -9.65 -10.82 4.02
N HIS A 100 -10.66 -11.28 4.78
CA HIS A 100 -11.48 -12.46 4.45
C HIS A 100 -12.89 -12.13 3.95
N GLN A 101 -13.27 -10.86 3.88
CA GLN A 101 -14.55 -10.47 3.26
C GLN A 101 -14.38 -10.27 1.76
N SER A 102 -15.49 -9.95 1.08
CA SER A 102 -15.49 -9.59 -0.34
C SER A 102 -14.49 -8.46 -0.63
N LYS A 103 -13.61 -8.72 -1.59
CA LYS A 103 -12.55 -7.79 -2.02
C LYS A 103 -12.46 -7.75 -3.53
N VAL A 104 -11.85 -6.69 -4.06
CA VAL A 104 -11.56 -6.55 -5.48
C VAL A 104 -10.42 -7.48 -5.85
N ASP A 105 -10.59 -8.26 -6.92
CA ASP A 105 -9.52 -9.09 -7.46
C ASP A 105 -8.58 -8.23 -8.31
N PHE A 106 -7.28 -8.43 -8.15
CA PHE A 106 -6.25 -7.72 -8.91
C PHE A 106 -5.35 -8.73 -9.61
N ALA A 107 -4.94 -8.43 -10.85
CA ALA A 107 -3.92 -9.20 -11.56
C ALA A 107 -2.50 -8.84 -11.07
N THR A 108 -2.28 -8.86 -9.75
CA THR A 108 -1.02 -8.48 -9.09
C THR A 108 -0.79 -9.41 -7.90
N ASP A 109 0.48 -9.64 -7.55
CA ASP A 109 0.83 -10.48 -6.39
C ASP A 109 0.11 -9.96 -5.13
N PRO A 110 -0.78 -10.77 -4.50
CA PRO A 110 -1.52 -10.36 -3.32
C PRO A 110 -0.63 -10.03 -2.12
N ASN A 111 0.62 -10.52 -2.08
CA ASN A 111 1.58 -10.18 -1.04
C ASN A 111 2.05 -8.72 -1.11
N ASN A 112 1.88 -8.06 -2.26
CA ASN A 112 2.18 -6.65 -2.45
C ASN A 112 0.94 -5.77 -2.29
N LEU A 113 -0.19 -6.34 -1.92
CA LEU A 113 -1.43 -5.62 -1.73
C LEU A 113 -1.74 -5.41 -0.25
N GLY A 114 -2.33 -4.27 0.05
CA GLY A 114 -2.97 -4.00 1.33
C GLY A 114 -4.31 -3.32 1.13
N ILE A 115 -5.11 -3.32 2.18
CA ILE A 115 -6.42 -2.70 2.20
C ILE A 115 -6.41 -1.66 3.30
N LEU A 116 -6.85 -0.46 2.94
CA LEU A 116 -7.18 0.56 3.91
C LEU A 116 -8.68 0.41 4.22
N LEU A 117 -8.99 0.13 5.46
CA LEU A 117 -10.36 0.01 5.95
C LEU A 117 -10.79 1.30 6.64
N ASN A 118 -12.04 1.71 6.46
CA ASN A 118 -12.73 2.69 7.30
C ASN A 118 -13.91 1.98 7.98
N LYS A 119 -13.95 1.98 9.32
CA LYS A 119 -15.02 1.30 10.09
C LYS A 119 -15.25 -0.15 9.65
N GLY A 120 -14.17 -0.85 9.32
CA GLY A 120 -14.19 -2.26 8.88
C GLY A 120 -14.54 -2.51 7.41
N GLN A 121 -14.86 -1.47 6.63
CA GLN A 121 -15.17 -1.59 5.20
C GLN A 121 -13.99 -1.13 4.33
N PRO A 122 -13.71 -1.77 3.17
CA PRO A 122 -12.64 -1.34 2.28
C PRO A 122 -12.87 0.08 1.77
N LEU A 123 -11.98 0.98 2.14
CA LEU A 123 -11.97 2.35 1.62
C LEU A 123 -11.22 2.41 0.30
N THR A 124 -10.02 1.83 0.25
CA THR A 124 -9.23 1.68 -0.96
C THR A 124 -8.26 0.50 -0.83
N TYR A 125 -7.66 0.14 -1.96
CA TYR A 125 -6.60 -0.85 -2.06
C TYR A 125 -5.29 -0.13 -2.32
N LEU A 126 -4.21 -0.70 -1.79
CA LEU A 126 -2.86 -0.15 -1.85
C LEU A 126 -1.95 -1.19 -2.49
N LEU A 127 -1.25 -0.78 -3.54
CA LEU A 127 -0.14 -1.54 -4.12
C LEU A 127 1.16 -1.06 -3.51
N PHE A 128 2.02 -1.99 -3.08
CA PHE A 128 3.32 -1.71 -2.49
C PHE A 128 4.47 -2.18 -3.38
N GLU A 129 5.58 -1.45 -3.31
CA GLU A 129 6.90 -1.87 -3.76
C GLU A 129 7.83 -1.85 -2.53
N GLY A 130 8.21 -3.03 -2.03
CA GLY A 130 8.81 -3.15 -0.71
C GLY A 130 7.86 -2.61 0.38
N SER A 131 8.30 -1.59 1.12
CA SER A 131 7.48 -0.90 2.14
C SER A 131 6.77 0.37 1.65
N LYS A 132 7.11 0.87 0.46
CA LYS A 132 6.57 2.12 -0.07
C LYS A 132 5.28 1.88 -0.87
N ILE A 133 4.38 2.86 -0.86
CA ILE A 133 3.15 2.81 -1.65
C ILE A 133 3.48 3.09 -3.12
N ARG A 134 3.16 2.18 -4.01
CA ARG A 134 3.31 2.35 -5.45
C ARG A 134 2.05 2.92 -6.10
N ALA A 135 0.88 2.52 -5.60
CA ALA A 135 -0.41 3.05 -6.04
C ALA A 135 -1.45 2.93 -4.93
N PHE A 136 -2.43 3.84 -4.92
CA PHE A 136 -3.56 3.84 -3.99
C PHE A 136 -4.91 4.09 -4.67
N ASP A 137 -4.87 4.35 -5.98
CA ASP A 137 -6.03 4.52 -6.82
C ASP A 137 -6.06 3.42 -7.89
N TYR A 138 -7.26 3.02 -8.27
CA TYR A 138 -7.48 1.89 -9.15
C TYR A 138 -8.81 2.02 -9.89
N ILE A 139 -8.88 1.36 -11.05
CA ILE A 139 -10.09 1.26 -11.85
C ILE A 139 -10.54 -0.20 -11.93
N THR A 140 -11.85 -0.42 -11.97
CA THR A 140 -12.46 -1.73 -12.19
C THR A 140 -13.37 -1.65 -13.41
N LYS A 141 -13.27 -2.61 -14.33
CA LYS A 141 -14.18 -2.73 -15.47
C LYS A 141 -15.39 -3.59 -15.11
N GLY A 142 -16.16 -3.14 -14.11
CA GLY A 142 -17.30 -3.90 -13.56
C GLY A 142 -16.90 -4.97 -12.55
N THR A 143 -17.80 -5.93 -12.29
CA THR A 143 -17.65 -6.94 -11.23
C THR A 143 -16.92 -8.22 -11.65
N VAL A 144 -16.62 -8.38 -12.94
CA VAL A 144 -16.09 -9.64 -13.51
C VAL A 144 -14.62 -9.51 -13.90
N GLU A 145 -14.14 -8.31 -14.19
CA GLU A 145 -12.75 -8.06 -14.59
C GLU A 145 -11.90 -7.64 -13.38
N PRO A 146 -10.60 -7.99 -13.38
CA PRO A 146 -9.69 -7.57 -12.31
C PRO A 146 -9.57 -6.04 -12.28
N GLY A 147 -9.31 -5.51 -11.09
CA GLY A 147 -8.92 -4.13 -10.88
C GLY A 147 -7.52 -3.86 -11.43
N TYR A 148 -7.30 -2.63 -11.88
CA TYR A 148 -6.01 -2.13 -12.37
C TYR A 148 -5.60 -0.90 -11.58
N PHE A 149 -4.41 -0.94 -10.98
CA PHE A 149 -3.84 0.20 -10.27
C PHE A 149 -3.38 1.28 -11.23
N ILE A 150 -3.62 2.54 -10.84
CA ILE A 150 -3.01 3.70 -11.52
C ILE A 150 -1.67 3.98 -10.85
N VAL A 151 -0.59 3.73 -11.58
CA VAL A 151 0.79 3.96 -11.13
C VAL A 151 1.33 5.28 -11.67
N TYR A 152 2.21 5.92 -10.90
CA TYR A 152 2.75 7.25 -11.17
C TYR A 152 4.20 7.21 -11.69
#